data_AF-A0A3M1IWX7-F1
#
_entry.id   AF-A0A3M1IWX7-F1
#
_cell.length_a   1.000
_cell.length_b   1.000
_cell.length_c   1.000
_cell.angle_alpha   90.00
_cell.angle_beta   90.00
_cell.angle_gamma   90.00
#
_symmetry.space_group_name_H-M   'P 1'
#
loop_
_entity.id
_entity.type
_entity.pdbx_description
1 polymer ?
#
loop_
_entity_poly.entity_id
_entity_poly.type
_entity_poly.pdbx_seq_one_letter_code
_entity_poly.pdbx_strand_id
1 'polypeptide(L)'
;LLQLPLAAIDFAANGGTNFAKLELLRSNPLAQQVYAPLAQVGHSAEEMTQLTNDLIAELGDRVACEHIIISGGIQTFLDGYYLTEQLQLPAVYGQASAFLRYARGEYEDLRQYAAAQVRGLVLARTYLRIRR
;
A
#
# COMPACT_ATOMS: atom_id res chain seq x y z
N LEU A 1 6.64 -15.36 4.97
CA LEU A 1 6.80 -14.22 5.91
C LEU A 1 5.82 -14.28 7.08
N LEU A 2 4.51 -14.50 6.85
CA LEU A 2 3.51 -14.56 7.93
C LEU A 2 3.77 -15.54 9.07
N GLN A 3 4.54 -16.62 8.84
CA GLN A 3 4.92 -17.60 9.88
C GLN A 3 6.14 -17.17 10.72
N LEU A 4 6.79 -16.06 10.38
CA LEU A 4 7.90 -15.51 11.14
C LEU A 4 7.34 -14.53 12.18
N PRO A 5 7.95 -14.43 13.39
CA PRO A 5 7.53 -13.50 14.45
C PRO A 5 7.98 -12.07 14.14
N LEU A 6 7.51 -11.52 13.02
CA LEU A 6 7.76 -10.15 12.58
C LEU A 6 6.73 -9.22 13.21
N ALA A 7 7.18 -8.03 13.63
CA ALA A 7 6.24 -7.01 14.13
C ALA A 7 5.24 -6.59 13.06
N ALA A 8 5.71 -6.38 11.83
CA ALA A 8 4.88 -6.06 10.68
C ALA A 8 5.51 -6.46 9.34
N ILE A 9 4.69 -6.65 8.31
CA ILE A 9 5.12 -6.75 6.91
C ILE A 9 4.52 -5.58 6.12
N ASP A 10 5.34 -4.90 5.31
CA ASP A 10 4.89 -3.85 4.39
C ASP A 10 4.71 -4.41 2.98
N PHE A 11 3.54 -4.21 2.38
CA PHE A 11 3.22 -4.74 1.06
C PHE A 11 4.04 -4.12 -0.06
N ALA A 12 4.32 -2.80 0.00
CA ALA A 12 4.99 -2.06 -1.07
C ALA A 12 4.46 -2.43 -2.48
N ALA A 13 3.13 -2.52 -2.60
CA ALA A 13 2.44 -3.09 -3.74
C ALA A 13 2.60 -2.27 -5.03
N ASN A 14 2.33 -2.92 -6.16
CA ASN A 14 2.23 -2.26 -7.46
C ASN A 14 0.99 -1.35 -7.53
N GLY A 15 1.05 -0.29 -8.33
CA GLY A 15 -0.01 0.71 -8.51
C GLY A 15 0.36 2.13 -8.05
N GLY A 16 1.49 2.29 -7.35
CA GLY A 16 2.05 3.59 -6.95
C GLY A 16 3.32 3.95 -7.71
N THR A 17 4.39 4.26 -6.97
CA THR A 17 5.72 4.44 -7.57
C THR A 17 6.21 3.11 -8.15
N ASN A 18 6.39 3.07 -9.47
CA ASN A 18 6.88 1.90 -10.16
C ASN A 18 8.42 1.96 -10.29
N PHE A 19 9.12 1.30 -9.37
CA PHE A 19 10.60 1.31 -9.35
C PHE A 19 11.21 0.58 -10.54
N ALA A 20 10.58 -0.49 -11.05
CA ALA A 20 11.03 -1.14 -12.28
C ALA A 20 11.01 -0.16 -13.45
N LYS A 21 9.93 0.61 -13.63
CA LYS A 21 9.84 1.68 -14.64
C LYS A 21 10.85 2.79 -14.40
N LEU A 22 11.05 3.22 -13.15
CA LEU A 22 12.04 4.25 -12.81
C LEU A 22 13.45 3.82 -13.21
N GLU A 23 13.85 2.59 -12.89
CA GLU A 23 15.18 2.08 -13.24
C GLU A 23 15.33 1.82 -14.73
N LEU A 24 14.25 1.45 -15.44
CA LEU A 24 14.26 1.40 -16.91
C LEU A 24 14.54 2.78 -17.50
N LEU A 25 13.90 3.84 -17.02
CA LEU A 25 14.14 5.21 -17.51
C LEU A 25 15.59 5.68 -17.27
N ARG A 26 16.30 5.09 -16.31
CA ARG A 26 17.72 5.35 -16.03
C ARG A 26 18.67 4.50 -16.87
N SER A 27 18.15 3.54 -17.63
CA SER A 27 18.93 2.58 -18.43
C SER A 27 19.09 3.01 -19.89
N ASN A 28 19.89 2.27 -20.66
CA ASN A 28 20.09 2.53 -22.09
C ASN A 28 18.87 2.11 -22.94
N PRO A 29 18.74 2.60 -24.21
CA PRO A 29 17.57 2.33 -25.04
C PRO A 29 17.28 0.85 -25.30
N LEU A 30 18.31 0.01 -25.44
CA LEU A 30 18.13 -1.43 -25.67
C LEU A 30 17.53 -2.10 -24.42
N ALA A 31 18.05 -1.78 -23.24
CA ALA A 31 17.52 -2.28 -21.96
C ALA A 31 16.07 -1.84 -21.73
N GLN A 32 15.75 -0.57 -22.04
CA GLN A 32 14.38 -0.06 -21.97
C GLN A 32 13.41 -0.89 -22.84
N GLN A 33 13.81 -1.25 -24.06
CA GLN A 33 12.98 -2.04 -24.96
C GLN A 33 12.83 -3.49 -24.48
N VAL A 34 13.93 -4.15 -24.12
CA VAL A 34 13.93 -5.57 -23.75
C VAL A 34 13.20 -5.82 -22.43
N TYR A 35 13.38 -4.93 -21.44
CA TYR A 35 12.90 -5.14 -20.08
C TYR A 35 11.60 -4.37 -19.75
N ALA A 36 11.01 -3.64 -20.72
CA ALA A 36 9.73 -2.94 -20.53
C ALA A 36 8.63 -3.79 -19.86
N PRO A 37 8.46 -5.09 -20.15
CA PRO A 37 7.43 -5.91 -19.49
C PRO A 37 7.61 -6.04 -17.98
N LEU A 38 8.83 -5.91 -17.43
CA LEU A 38 9.08 -5.99 -15.98
C LEU A 38 8.37 -4.88 -15.21
N ALA A 39 8.09 -3.74 -15.85
CA ALA A 39 7.31 -2.67 -15.23
C ALA A 39 5.86 -3.08 -14.92
N GLN A 40 5.34 -4.18 -15.48
CA GLN A 40 3.98 -4.65 -15.21
C GLN A 40 3.94 -5.81 -14.20
N VAL A 41 5.11 -6.26 -13.70
CA VAL A 41 5.19 -7.38 -12.77
C VAL A 41 4.97 -6.89 -11.33
N GLY A 42 4.14 -7.60 -10.59
CA GLY A 42 3.84 -7.35 -9.18
C GLY A 42 2.34 -7.29 -8.92
N HIS A 43 1.95 -7.49 -7.66
CA HIS A 43 0.56 -7.50 -7.24
C HIS A 43 0.07 -6.11 -6.83
N SER A 44 -1.21 -5.83 -7.05
CA SER A 44 -1.86 -4.65 -6.48
C SER A 44 -2.06 -4.80 -4.97
N ALA A 45 -2.28 -3.68 -4.26
CA ALA A 45 -2.56 -3.72 -2.82
C ALA A 45 -3.84 -4.52 -2.48
N GLU A 46 -4.84 -4.48 -3.37
CA GLU A 46 -6.08 -5.27 -3.23
C GLU A 46 -5.82 -6.76 -3.39
N GLU A 47 -5.06 -7.17 -4.42
CA GLU A 47 -4.65 -8.56 -4.62
C GLU A 47 -3.85 -9.09 -3.43
N MET A 48 -2.88 -8.31 -2.93
CA MET A 48 -2.09 -8.70 -1.76
C MET A 48 -2.93 -8.79 -0.48
N THR A 49 -3.96 -7.95 -0.34
CA THR A 49 -4.91 -8.01 0.77
C THR A 49 -5.70 -9.32 0.74
N GLN A 50 -6.24 -9.69 -0.43
CA GLN A 50 -6.96 -10.95 -0.59
C GLN A 50 -6.06 -12.17 -0.38
N LEU A 51 -4.88 -12.19 -1.01
CA LEU A 51 -3.90 -13.27 -0.83
C LEU A 51 -3.50 -13.43 0.65
N THR A 52 -3.34 -12.33 1.37
CA THR A 52 -3.01 -12.36 2.80
C THR A 52 -4.16 -12.96 3.62
N ASN A 53 -5.40 -12.58 3.33
CA ASN A 53 -6.58 -13.18 3.98
C ASN A 53 -6.69 -14.69 3.71
N ASP A 54 -6.43 -15.12 2.47
CA ASP A 54 -6.44 -16.54 2.10
C ASP A 54 -5.33 -17.30 2.84
N LEU A 55 -4.13 -16.72 2.93
CA LEU A 55 -3.01 -17.30 3.69
C LEU A 55 -3.28 -17.35 5.19
N ILE A 56 -3.95 -16.35 5.77
CA ILE A 56 -4.35 -16.37 7.18
C ILE A 56 -5.30 -17.55 7.43
N ALA A 57 -6.29 -17.74 6.55
CA ALA A 57 -7.23 -18.86 6.66
C ALA A 57 -6.53 -20.22 6.49
N GLU A 58 -5.55 -20.34 5.60
CA GLU A 58 -4.78 -21.57 5.38
C GLU A 58 -3.80 -21.89 6.52
N LEU A 59 -3.12 -20.87 7.04
CA LEU A 59 -2.06 -21.04 8.03
C LEU A 59 -2.60 -21.21 9.45
N GLY A 60 -3.73 -20.58 9.78
CA GLY A 60 -4.32 -20.60 11.11
C GLY A 60 -3.32 -20.18 12.18
N ASP A 61 -3.15 -21.02 13.20
CA ASP A 61 -2.25 -20.79 14.34
C ASP A 61 -0.76 -20.68 13.96
N ARG A 62 -0.39 -20.99 12.71
CA ARG A 62 0.98 -20.79 12.21
C ARG A 62 1.29 -19.35 11.84
N VAL A 63 0.30 -18.45 11.80
CA VAL A 63 0.54 -17.02 11.61
C VAL A 63 1.21 -16.45 12.87
N ALA A 64 2.45 -16.01 12.73
CA ALA A 64 3.25 -15.41 13.80
C ALA A 64 3.51 -13.90 13.60
N CYS A 65 3.21 -13.36 12.41
CA CYS A 65 3.28 -11.93 12.14
C CYS A 65 2.00 -11.25 12.62
N GLU A 66 2.14 -10.17 13.40
CA GLU A 66 1.01 -9.56 14.10
C GLU A 66 0.32 -8.44 13.30
N HIS A 67 1.06 -7.72 12.45
CA HIS A 67 0.55 -6.53 11.77
C HIS A 67 0.93 -6.49 10.29
N ILE A 68 0.17 -5.73 9.51
CA ILE A 68 0.45 -5.43 8.10
C ILE A 68 0.48 -3.90 7.87
N ILE A 69 1.40 -3.44 7.04
CA ILE A 69 1.39 -2.10 6.47
C ILE A 69 0.96 -2.24 5.01
N ILE A 70 -0.23 -1.73 4.69
CA ILE A 70 -0.76 -1.73 3.33
C ILE A 70 -0.22 -0.48 2.62
N SER A 71 0.86 -0.64 1.86
CA SER A 71 1.43 0.44 1.04
C SER A 71 1.53 0.05 -0.44
N GLY A 72 1.85 1.05 -1.27
CA GLY A 72 1.90 0.90 -2.72
C GLY A 72 0.56 1.23 -3.38
N GLY A 73 0.53 2.31 -4.16
CA GLY A 73 -0.67 2.75 -4.89
C GLY A 73 -1.77 3.40 -4.05
N ILE A 74 -1.58 3.56 -2.73
CA ILE A 74 -2.57 4.22 -1.85
C ILE A 74 -2.58 5.73 -2.10
N GLN A 75 -3.69 6.28 -2.60
CA GLN A 75 -3.80 7.70 -2.98
C GLN A 75 -4.69 8.50 -2.03
N THR A 76 -5.70 7.86 -1.46
CA THR A 76 -6.72 8.50 -0.63
C THR A 76 -6.95 7.77 0.69
N PHE A 77 -7.53 8.48 1.66
CA PHE A 77 -7.99 7.88 2.91
C PHE A 77 -9.08 6.81 2.69
N LEU A 78 -9.81 6.86 1.57
CA LEU A 78 -10.81 5.84 1.23
C LEU A 78 -10.15 4.55 0.78
N ASP A 79 -9.07 4.61 -0.02
CA ASP A 79 -8.29 3.43 -0.38
C ASP A 79 -7.73 2.77 0.89
N GLY A 80 -7.13 3.60 1.76
CA GLY A 80 -6.58 3.16 3.03
C GLY A 80 -7.63 2.55 3.95
N TYR A 81 -8.78 3.21 4.12
CA TYR A 81 -9.91 2.69 4.89
C TYR A 81 -10.43 1.37 4.32
N TYR A 82 -10.67 1.31 3.01
CA TYR A 82 -11.21 0.12 2.34
C TYR A 82 -10.30 -1.10 2.57
N LEU A 83 -9.01 -0.98 2.28
CA LEU A 83 -8.08 -2.12 2.39
C LEU A 83 -7.81 -2.52 3.84
N THR A 84 -7.67 -1.57 4.76
CA THR A 84 -7.40 -1.89 6.18
C THR A 84 -8.59 -2.53 6.89
N GLU A 85 -9.83 -2.20 6.50
CA GLU A 85 -11.04 -2.82 7.05
C GLU A 85 -11.39 -4.17 6.36
N GLN A 86 -10.82 -4.45 5.19
CA GLN A 86 -10.95 -5.76 4.52
C GLN A 86 -9.97 -6.80 5.04
N LEU A 87 -8.79 -6.39 5.48
CA LEU A 87 -7.77 -7.31 5.97
C LEU A 87 -8.16 -7.90 7.34
N GLN A 88 -7.90 -9.19 7.53
CA GLN A 88 -8.22 -9.88 8.78
C GLN A 88 -7.22 -9.60 9.91
N LEU A 89 -5.98 -9.23 9.58
CA LEU A 89 -4.97 -8.81 10.56
C LEU A 89 -5.03 -7.30 10.81
N PRO A 90 -4.63 -6.85 12.02
CA PRO A 90 -4.42 -5.43 12.28
C PRO A 90 -3.53 -4.77 11.23
N ALA A 91 -3.99 -3.65 10.67
CA ALA A 91 -3.24 -2.95 9.65
C ALA A 91 -3.32 -1.43 9.73
N VAL A 92 -2.29 -0.81 9.17
CA VAL A 92 -2.23 0.62 8.83
C VAL A 92 -1.93 0.75 7.34
N TYR A 93 -2.21 1.90 6.73
CA TYR A 93 -1.83 2.16 5.34
C TYR A 93 -0.69 3.19 5.26
N GLY A 94 0.16 3.01 4.24
CA GLY A 94 1.31 3.86 3.98
C GLY A 94 1.21 4.60 2.64
N GLN A 95 1.63 5.86 2.61
CA GLN A 95 1.69 6.68 1.39
C GLN A 95 3.07 7.32 1.25
N ALA A 96 3.70 7.16 0.07
CA ALA A 96 5.00 7.75 -0.23
C ALA A 96 4.91 8.88 -1.27
N SER A 97 4.69 8.54 -2.55
CA SER A 97 4.66 9.53 -3.65
C SER A 97 3.58 10.59 -3.50
N ALA A 98 2.44 10.22 -2.90
CA ALA A 98 1.36 11.16 -2.61
C ALA A 98 1.82 12.25 -1.61
N PHE A 99 2.48 11.87 -0.51
CA PHE A 99 3.06 12.83 0.44
C PHE A 99 4.19 13.63 -0.19
N LEU A 100 5.07 12.99 -0.97
CA LEU A 100 6.17 13.66 -1.66
C LEU A 100 5.67 14.78 -2.58
N ARG A 101 4.52 14.61 -3.25
CA ARG A 101 3.92 15.65 -4.09
C ARG A 101 3.68 16.95 -3.32
N TYR A 102 3.16 16.88 -2.10
CA TYR A 102 2.89 18.06 -1.27
C TYR A 102 4.13 18.54 -0.52
N ALA A 103 5.05 17.63 -0.16
CA ALA A 103 6.31 17.96 0.48
C ALA A 103 7.28 18.75 -0.42
N ARG A 104 7.05 18.78 -1.74
CA ARG A 104 7.80 19.60 -2.69
C ARG A 104 7.43 21.09 -2.67
N GLY A 105 6.29 21.43 -2.07
CA GLY A 105 5.85 22.81 -1.87
C GLY A 105 6.30 23.36 -0.52
N GLU A 106 5.47 24.19 0.10
CA GLU A 106 5.74 24.70 1.44
C GLU A 106 5.35 23.66 2.50
N TYR A 107 5.96 23.71 3.69
CA TYR A 107 5.61 22.82 4.81
C TYR A 107 4.10 22.84 5.12
N GLU A 108 3.47 23.99 4.94
CA GLU A 108 2.03 24.16 5.14
C GLU A 108 1.20 23.26 4.23
N ASP A 109 1.59 23.09 2.97
CA ASP A 109 0.88 22.25 2.00
C ASP A 109 0.89 20.79 2.45
N LEU A 110 2.05 20.29 2.89
CA LEU A 110 2.21 18.94 3.43
C LEU A 110 1.37 18.76 4.71
N ARG A 111 1.41 19.74 5.62
CA ARG A 111 0.65 19.70 6.87
C ARG A 111 -0.85 19.65 6.60
N GLN A 112 -1.35 20.46 5.68
CA GLN A 112 -2.76 20.48 5.29
C GLN A 112 -3.19 19.17 4.65
N TYR A 113 -2.37 18.61 3.77
CA TYR A 113 -2.63 17.30 3.16
C TYR A 113 -2.70 16.18 4.20
N ALA A 114 -1.71 16.09 5.10
CA ALA A 114 -1.70 15.10 6.17
C ALA A 114 -2.93 15.23 7.09
N ALA A 115 -3.28 16.46 7.49
CA ALA A 115 -4.46 16.71 8.31
C ALA A 115 -5.77 16.33 7.58
N ALA A 116 -5.84 16.53 6.26
CA ALA A 116 -6.98 16.11 5.45
C ALA A 116 -7.11 14.58 5.39
N GLN A 117 -6.01 13.83 5.26
CA GLN A 117 -6.03 12.36 5.32
C GLN A 117 -6.56 11.87 6.67
N VAL A 118 -6.08 12.44 7.78
CA VAL A 118 -6.53 12.08 9.13
C VAL A 118 -8.03 12.35 9.31
N ARG A 119 -8.52 13.55 8.96
CA ARG A 119 -9.94 13.89 9.07
C ARG A 119 -10.82 13.00 8.18
N GLY A 120 -10.37 12.71 6.96
CA GLY A 120 -11.07 11.81 6.05
C GLY A 120 -11.18 10.40 6.63
N LEU A 121 -10.11 9.88 7.23
CA LEU A 121 -10.13 8.56 7.87
C LEU A 121 -11.08 8.51 9.08
N VAL A 122 -11.13 9.57 9.90
CA VAL A 122 -12.09 9.67 11.00
C VAL A 122 -13.53 9.63 10.46
N LEU A 123 -13.83 10.40 9.41
CA LEU A 123 -15.13 10.38 8.75
C LEU A 123 -15.48 8.98 8.23
N ALA A 124 -14.55 8.33 7.52
CA ALA A 124 -14.75 7.00 6.96
C ALA A 124 -15.07 5.98 8.06
N ARG A 125 -14.27 5.95 9.13
CA ARG A 125 -14.49 5.05 10.27
C ARG A 125 -15.78 5.32 11.04
N THR A 126 -16.24 6.57 11.06
CA THR A 126 -17.46 6.95 11.79
C THR A 126 -18.73 6.60 11.02
N TYR A 127 -18.72 6.77 9.70
CA TYR A 127 -19.96 6.76 8.89
C TYR A 127 -20.03 5.67 7.83
N LEU A 128 -18.91 5.06 7.46
CA LEU A 128 -18.88 4.04 6.40
C LEU A 128 -18.84 2.64 7.00
N ARG A 129 -19.26 1.68 6.17
CA ARG A 129 -19.09 0.25 6.40
C ARG A 129 -18.80 -0.42 5.07
N ILE A 130 -17.84 -1.33 5.07
CA ILE A 130 -17.54 -2.12 3.87
C ILE A 130 -18.72 -3.03 3.52
N ARG A 131 -19.09 -3.01 2.25
CA ARG A 131 -20.02 -3.98 1.69
C ARG A 131 -19.27 -5.31 1.54
N ARG A 132 -19.70 -6.31 2.29
CA ARG A 132 -19.23 -7.69 2.20
C ARG A 132 -20.07 -8.47 1.21
#